data_AF-A0A085Z1K1-F1
#
_entry.id   AF-A0A085Z1K1-F1
#
_cell.length_a   1.000
_cell.length_b   1.000
_cell.length_c   1.000
_cell.angle_alpha   90.00
_cell.angle_beta   90.00
_cell.angle_gamma   90.00
#
_symmetry.space_group_name_H-M   'P 1'
#
loop_
_entity.id
_entity.type
_entity.pdbx_description
1 polymer ?
#
loop_
_entity_poly.entity_id
_entity_poly.type
_entity_poly.pdbx_seq_one_letter_code
_entity_poly.pdbx_strand_id
1 'polypeptide(L)'
;MKKILIPIGTLLFYSSAHAQLSPTENYVYTKTYLDYNGTAPSKTSETVQYLDGLGRPKQVVNVKASPLQKDVVTHIEYDGFGRQVKDYLPVPQSNTMNGAIISSPLSNATQPGIYGSEKIYSEKILENSPLDRIQQQIQVGNDWSQKPVKFDYDANIAGEVIRFTTTTTWVNNATKSEISNSGSYGTAQLYKNTVTDEDGNKTIEFKNGQGQTILVRKMLDGTQSADTYYVYNEYKKK
;
A
#
# COMPACT_ATOMS: atom_id res chain seq x y z
N MET A 1 -32.30 -49.67 59.59
CA MET A 1 -31.84 -49.40 58.21
C MET A 1 -32.29 -48.00 57.81
N LYS A 2 -31.41 -46.99 57.84
CA LYS A 2 -31.70 -45.63 57.33
C LYS A 2 -31.09 -45.50 55.95
N LYS A 3 -31.92 -45.29 54.92
CA LYS A 3 -31.48 -45.07 53.54
C LYS A 3 -31.20 -43.57 53.34
N ILE A 4 -29.96 -43.26 52.99
CA ILE A 4 -29.50 -41.93 52.58
C ILE A 4 -29.79 -41.79 51.09
N LEU A 5 -30.53 -40.75 50.70
CA LEU A 5 -30.73 -40.34 49.31
C LEU A 5 -30.04 -38.99 49.13
N ILE A 6 -28.94 -38.96 48.38
CA ILE A 6 -28.26 -37.74 47.94
C ILE A 6 -28.78 -37.44 46.52
N PRO A 7 -29.52 -36.34 46.28
CA PRO A 7 -29.82 -35.92 44.93
C PRO A 7 -28.58 -35.22 44.35
N ILE A 8 -27.95 -35.87 43.38
CA ILE A 8 -26.91 -35.25 42.54
C ILE A 8 -27.64 -34.28 41.60
N GLY A 9 -27.63 -32.99 41.95
CA GLY A 9 -28.07 -31.92 41.06
C GLY A 9 -27.01 -31.69 39.98
N THR A 10 -27.34 -32.04 38.75
CA THR A 10 -26.53 -31.72 37.56
C THR A 10 -26.50 -30.21 37.33
N LEU A 11 -25.34 -29.62 37.58
CA LEU A 11 -25.02 -28.22 37.32
C LEU A 11 -24.76 -28.04 35.82
N LEU A 12 -25.80 -27.68 35.05
CA LEU A 12 -25.65 -27.27 33.65
C LEU A 12 -25.11 -25.83 33.59
N PHE A 13 -23.79 -25.68 33.53
CA PHE A 13 -23.17 -24.45 33.08
C PHE A 13 -23.51 -24.24 31.60
N TYR A 14 -24.45 -23.34 31.30
CA TYR A 14 -24.54 -22.71 29.99
C TYR A 14 -23.32 -21.80 29.83
N SER A 15 -22.18 -22.36 29.41
CA SER A 15 -21.12 -21.56 28.81
C SER A 15 -21.63 -21.12 27.45
N SER A 16 -22.05 -19.87 27.33
CA SER A 16 -22.21 -19.22 26.03
C SER A 16 -20.83 -19.21 25.36
N ALA A 17 -20.53 -20.23 24.57
CA ALA A 17 -19.40 -20.17 23.66
C ALA A 17 -19.68 -18.97 22.74
N HIS A 18 -18.82 -17.95 22.81
CA HIS A 18 -18.89 -16.85 21.84
C HIS A 18 -18.68 -17.47 20.47
N ALA A 19 -19.77 -17.53 19.70
CA ALA A 19 -19.76 -18.10 18.37
C ALA A 19 -18.74 -17.32 17.52
N GLN A 20 -17.83 -18.07 16.92
CA GLN A 20 -16.97 -17.61 15.84
C GLN A 20 -17.81 -16.76 14.86
N LEU A 21 -17.32 -15.57 14.48
CA LEU A 21 -18.04 -14.63 13.58
C LEU A 21 -18.47 -15.30 12.27
N SER A 22 -17.70 -16.27 11.82
CA SER A 22 -18.04 -17.15 10.71
C SER A 22 -17.50 -18.56 10.95
N PRO A 23 -18.34 -19.61 10.96
CA PRO A 23 -17.88 -20.99 11.15
C PRO A 23 -17.15 -21.56 9.92
N THR A 24 -17.19 -20.88 8.77
CA THR A 24 -16.67 -21.38 7.49
C THR A 24 -15.46 -20.60 6.99
N GLU A 25 -15.07 -19.52 7.67
CA GLU A 25 -14.05 -18.59 7.18
C GLU A 25 -12.94 -18.38 8.21
N ASN A 26 -11.71 -18.28 7.71
CA ASN A 26 -10.56 -17.86 8.50
C ASN A 26 -10.56 -16.33 8.61
N TYR A 27 -10.37 -15.80 9.83
CA TYR A 27 -10.31 -14.36 10.04
C TYR A 27 -9.43 -13.97 11.22
N VAL A 28 -8.98 -12.72 11.21
CA VAL A 28 -8.39 -12.02 12.37
C VAL A 28 -9.38 -10.94 12.81
N TYR A 29 -9.77 -10.98 14.09
CA TYR A 29 -10.61 -9.95 14.70
C TYR A 29 -9.78 -9.07 15.62
N THR A 30 -9.88 -7.76 15.41
CA THR A 30 -9.21 -6.74 16.20
C THR A 30 -10.25 -5.81 16.81
N LYS A 31 -10.19 -5.64 18.13
CA LYS A 31 -11.01 -4.68 18.88
C LYS A 31 -10.08 -3.71 19.61
N THR A 32 -10.21 -2.43 19.26
CA THR A 32 -9.49 -1.33 19.91
C THR A 32 -10.45 -0.56 20.78
N TYR A 33 -10.15 -0.44 22.07
CA TYR A 33 -10.90 0.37 23.01
C TYR A 33 -10.44 1.83 22.87
N LEU A 34 -11.36 2.71 22.47
CA LEU A 34 -11.07 4.14 22.25
C LEU A 34 -11.28 4.96 23.52
N ASP A 35 -12.00 4.40 24.48
CA ASP A 35 -12.10 4.89 25.84
C ASP A 35 -12.09 3.73 26.82
N TYR A 36 -11.83 4.05 28.09
CA TYR A 36 -11.97 3.10 29.18
C TYR A 36 -12.22 3.87 30.47
N ASN A 37 -13.38 3.64 31.10
CA ASN A 37 -13.77 4.31 32.34
C ASN A 37 -13.63 3.43 33.59
N GLY A 38 -12.89 2.31 33.50
CA GLY A 38 -12.68 1.37 34.61
C GLY A 38 -13.72 0.25 34.72
N THR A 39 -14.90 0.39 34.12
CA THR A 39 -15.98 -0.62 34.17
C THR A 39 -16.21 -1.28 32.82
N ALA A 40 -16.39 -0.47 31.77
CA ALA A 40 -16.55 -0.96 30.41
C ALA A 40 -16.17 0.14 29.40
N PRO A 41 -15.57 -0.22 28.25
CA PRO A 41 -15.35 0.71 27.17
C PRO A 41 -16.69 1.10 26.54
N SER A 42 -16.94 2.40 26.38
CA SER A 42 -18.17 2.93 25.75
C SER A 42 -17.99 3.20 24.25
N LYS A 43 -16.73 3.27 23.79
CA LYS A 43 -16.34 3.46 22.40
C LYS A 43 -15.30 2.43 22.00
N THR A 44 -15.63 1.66 20.98
CA THR A 44 -14.73 0.66 20.41
C THR A 44 -14.63 0.83 18.91
N SER A 45 -13.46 0.51 18.36
CA SER A 45 -13.26 0.30 16.93
C SER A 45 -13.00 -1.17 16.69
N GLU A 46 -13.74 -1.76 15.77
CA GLU A 46 -13.74 -3.20 15.53
C GLU A 46 -13.49 -3.48 14.04
N THR A 47 -12.57 -4.40 13.77
CA THR A 47 -12.20 -4.78 12.41
C THR A 47 -12.09 -6.30 12.32
N VAL A 48 -12.68 -6.87 11.28
CA VAL A 48 -12.55 -8.29 10.92
C VAL A 48 -11.85 -8.39 9.57
N GLN A 49 -10.70 -9.07 9.53
CA GLN A 49 -9.97 -9.34 8.29
C GLN A 49 -10.13 -10.82 7.93
N TYR A 50 -10.87 -11.09 6.86
CA TYR A 50 -11.06 -12.43 6.32
C TYR A 50 -9.89 -12.82 5.42
N LEU A 51 -9.49 -14.10 5.51
CA LEU A 51 -8.36 -14.66 4.80
C LEU A 51 -8.82 -15.71 3.78
N ASP A 52 -8.08 -15.84 2.68
CA ASP A 52 -8.22 -16.94 1.74
C ASP A 52 -7.53 -18.22 2.25
N GLY A 53 -7.57 -19.30 1.46
CA GLY A 53 -6.96 -20.58 1.81
C GLY A 53 -5.42 -20.55 1.90
N LEU A 54 -4.77 -19.48 1.42
CA LEU A 54 -3.33 -19.25 1.52
C LEU A 54 -2.98 -18.28 2.66
N GLY A 55 -3.97 -17.86 3.45
CA GLY A 55 -3.78 -16.91 4.56
C GLY A 55 -3.66 -15.46 4.12
N ARG A 56 -3.98 -15.11 2.87
CA ARG A 56 -3.95 -13.74 2.37
C ARG A 56 -5.28 -13.02 2.62
N PRO A 57 -5.30 -11.72 2.92
CA PRO A 57 -6.54 -10.97 3.12
C PRO A 57 -7.41 -10.97 1.85
N LYS A 58 -8.69 -11.36 1.96
CA LYS A 58 -9.66 -11.27 0.86
C LYS A 58 -10.76 -10.23 1.09
N GLN A 59 -10.95 -9.82 2.35
CA GLN A 59 -11.94 -8.83 2.72
C GLN A 59 -11.61 -8.25 4.09
N VAL A 60 -11.74 -6.95 4.25
CA VAL A 60 -11.66 -6.27 5.56
C VAL A 60 -13.01 -5.63 5.85
N VAL A 61 -13.57 -5.93 7.01
CA VAL A 61 -14.84 -5.36 7.48
C VAL A 61 -14.58 -4.51 8.70
N ASN A 62 -14.75 -3.19 8.59
CA ASN A 62 -14.82 -2.30 9.73
C ASN A 62 -16.26 -2.28 10.26
N VAL A 63 -16.45 -2.84 11.45
CA VAL A 63 -17.77 -3.11 12.02
C VAL A 63 -18.42 -1.80 12.47
N LYS A 64 -19.61 -1.51 11.94
CA LYS A 64 -20.40 -0.30 12.23
C LYS A 64 -19.62 1.02 12.11
N ALA A 65 -18.62 1.06 11.22
CA ALA A 65 -17.72 2.20 11.08
C ALA A 65 -18.31 3.40 10.32
N SER A 66 -19.43 3.22 9.62
CA SER A 66 -20.09 4.34 8.92
C SER A 66 -20.88 5.23 9.90
N PRO A 67 -21.17 6.49 9.55
CA PRO A 67 -22.02 7.37 10.37
C PRO A 67 -23.41 6.80 10.69
N LEU A 68 -23.92 5.93 9.81
CA LEU A 68 -25.21 5.23 9.98
C LEU A 68 -25.08 3.91 10.75
N GLN A 69 -23.94 3.66 11.42
CA GLN A 69 -23.66 2.43 12.16
C GLN A 69 -23.76 1.18 11.28
N LYS A 70 -23.34 1.30 10.02
CA LYS A 70 -23.26 0.19 9.06
C LYS A 70 -21.81 -0.24 8.88
N ASP A 71 -21.62 -1.49 8.47
CA ASP A 71 -20.29 -2.01 8.21
C ASP A 71 -19.70 -1.31 6.98
N VAL A 72 -18.39 -1.13 6.96
CA VAL A 72 -17.64 -0.61 5.82
C VAL A 72 -16.68 -1.69 5.38
N VAL A 73 -16.70 -2.05 4.10
CA VAL A 73 -15.96 -3.20 3.58
C VAL A 73 -14.94 -2.78 2.55
N THR A 74 -13.69 -3.18 2.76
CA THR A 74 -12.66 -3.13 1.73
C THR A 74 -12.57 -4.50 1.06
N HIS A 75 -12.81 -4.52 -0.25
CA HIS A 75 -12.65 -5.69 -1.09
C HIS A 75 -11.19 -5.85 -1.52
N ILE A 76 -10.68 -7.08 -1.49
CA ILE A 76 -9.31 -7.39 -1.91
C ILE A 76 -9.37 -8.55 -2.89
N GLU A 77 -8.80 -8.34 -4.07
CA GLU A 77 -8.65 -9.39 -5.07
C GLU A 77 -7.19 -9.51 -5.52
N TYR A 78 -6.84 -10.71 -5.96
CA TYR A 78 -5.53 -11.04 -6.47
C TYR A 78 -5.66 -11.52 -7.91
N ASP A 79 -4.67 -11.22 -8.74
CA ASP A 79 -4.59 -11.79 -10.08
C ASP A 79 -4.24 -13.29 -10.04
N GLY A 80 -4.18 -13.93 -11.21
CA GLY A 80 -3.85 -15.36 -11.33
C GLY A 80 -2.46 -15.75 -10.81
N PHE A 81 -1.57 -14.78 -10.58
CA PHE A 81 -0.24 -14.98 -9.99
C PHE A 81 -0.22 -14.66 -8.49
N GLY A 82 -1.36 -14.29 -7.91
CA GLY A 82 -1.49 -14.01 -6.49
C GLY A 82 -1.05 -12.61 -6.06
N ARG A 83 -0.93 -11.67 -7.01
CA ARG A 83 -0.52 -10.28 -6.77
C ARG A 83 -1.74 -9.38 -6.63
N GLN A 84 -1.72 -8.45 -5.69
CA GLN A 84 -2.78 -7.45 -5.53
C GLN A 84 -2.50 -6.24 -6.43
N VAL A 85 -3.05 -6.29 -7.64
CA VAL A 85 -2.88 -5.23 -8.64
C VAL A 85 -3.93 -4.12 -8.54
N LYS A 86 -5.00 -4.33 -7.78
CA LYS A 86 -6.05 -3.34 -7.54
C LYS A 86 -6.19 -3.02 -6.07
N ASP A 87 -6.41 -1.76 -5.78
CA ASP A 87 -6.68 -1.26 -4.44
C ASP A 87 -8.02 -0.53 -4.43
N TYR A 88 -9.03 -1.17 -3.82
CA TYR A 88 -10.41 -0.72 -3.82
C TYR A 88 -10.68 0.25 -2.67
N LEU A 89 -11.48 1.29 -2.96
CA LEU A 89 -12.04 2.13 -1.93
C LEU A 89 -12.96 1.33 -0.99
N PRO A 90 -12.98 1.64 0.31
CA PRO A 90 -13.91 1.00 1.25
C PRO A 90 -15.36 1.33 0.91
N VAL A 91 -16.21 0.31 0.79
CA VAL A 91 -17.63 0.47 0.44
C VAL A 91 -18.48 0.38 1.70
N PRO A 92 -19.17 1.47 2.12
CA PRO A 92 -20.19 1.39 3.15
C PRO A 92 -21.30 0.44 2.71
N GLN A 93 -21.83 -0.37 3.62
CA GLN A 93 -22.83 -1.38 3.31
C GLN A 93 -24.24 -0.90 3.66
N SER A 94 -25.26 -1.41 2.97
CA SER A 94 -26.65 -1.01 3.25
C SER A 94 -27.13 -1.49 4.62
N ASN A 95 -26.56 -2.59 5.13
CA ASN A 95 -26.85 -3.20 6.42
C ASN A 95 -25.56 -3.53 7.18
N THR A 96 -25.63 -3.62 8.51
CA THR A 96 -24.54 -4.20 9.32
C THR A 96 -24.80 -5.69 9.47
N MET A 97 -23.75 -6.49 9.32
CA MET A 97 -23.75 -7.91 9.66
C MET A 97 -22.83 -8.16 10.86
N ASN A 98 -22.55 -7.10 11.64
CA ASN A 98 -21.65 -7.11 12.79
C ASN A 98 -20.27 -7.73 12.48
N GLY A 99 -19.72 -7.46 11.29
CA GLY A 99 -18.41 -7.98 10.89
C GLY A 99 -18.42 -9.33 10.18
N ALA A 100 -19.59 -9.92 9.91
CA ALA A 100 -19.68 -11.10 9.06
C ALA A 100 -19.17 -10.81 7.63
N ILE A 101 -18.68 -11.85 6.94
CA ILE A 101 -18.22 -11.73 5.56
C ILE A 101 -19.38 -11.35 4.64
N ILE A 102 -19.13 -10.44 3.69
CA ILE A 102 -20.13 -10.01 2.70
C ILE A 102 -19.76 -10.60 1.35
N SER A 103 -20.68 -11.30 0.70
CA SER A 103 -20.42 -12.01 -0.56
C SER A 103 -20.21 -11.07 -1.75
N SER A 104 -20.89 -9.92 -1.77
CA SER A 104 -20.88 -8.98 -2.89
C SER A 104 -20.74 -7.53 -2.40
N PRO A 105 -19.64 -7.18 -1.72
CA PRO A 105 -19.51 -5.87 -1.06
C PRO A 105 -19.49 -4.71 -2.05
N LEU A 106 -19.09 -4.96 -3.31
CA LEU A 106 -19.04 -3.95 -4.36
C LEU A 106 -20.42 -3.61 -4.95
N SER A 107 -21.46 -4.40 -4.70
CA SER A 107 -22.79 -4.11 -5.26
C SER A 107 -23.37 -2.80 -4.73
N ASN A 108 -22.98 -2.41 -3.51
CA ASN A 108 -23.43 -1.16 -2.91
C ASN A 108 -22.60 0.05 -3.41
N ALA A 109 -21.44 -0.15 -4.01
CA ALA A 109 -20.62 0.95 -4.54
C ALA A 109 -21.35 1.73 -5.64
N THR A 110 -22.21 1.05 -6.42
CA THR A 110 -22.91 1.63 -7.56
C THR A 110 -24.02 2.61 -7.19
N GLN A 111 -24.33 2.73 -5.89
CA GLN A 111 -25.33 3.68 -5.42
C GLN A 111 -24.84 5.12 -5.67
N PRO A 112 -25.68 6.01 -6.25
CA PRO A 112 -25.29 7.39 -6.55
C PRO A 112 -24.82 8.19 -5.32
N GLY A 113 -25.33 7.86 -4.13
CA GLY A 113 -24.91 8.48 -2.87
C GLY A 113 -23.62 7.93 -2.26
N ILE A 114 -22.97 6.97 -2.91
CA ILE A 114 -21.70 6.37 -2.48
C ILE A 114 -20.63 6.67 -3.53
N TYR A 115 -20.61 5.92 -4.64
CA TYR A 115 -19.67 6.14 -5.75
C TYR A 115 -20.33 6.19 -7.14
N GLY A 116 -21.59 5.78 -7.26
CA GLY A 116 -22.30 5.81 -8.55
C GLY A 116 -21.58 4.99 -9.61
N SER A 117 -21.28 5.61 -10.75
CA SER A 117 -20.57 4.97 -11.87
C SER A 117 -19.05 5.17 -11.83
N GLU A 118 -18.48 5.66 -10.73
CA GLU A 118 -17.03 5.90 -10.64
C GLU A 118 -16.22 4.62 -10.60
N LYS A 119 -15.01 4.66 -11.17
CA LYS A 119 -13.99 3.64 -10.92
C LYS A 119 -13.50 3.76 -9.47
N ILE A 120 -13.85 2.80 -8.63
CA ILE A 120 -13.56 2.84 -7.18
C ILE A 120 -12.25 2.15 -6.77
N TYR A 121 -11.32 1.96 -7.69
CA TYR A 121 -10.04 1.33 -7.39
C TYR A 121 -8.91 1.97 -8.17
N SER A 122 -7.73 2.01 -7.55
CA SER A 122 -6.49 2.23 -8.28
C SER A 122 -5.99 0.89 -8.83
N GLU A 123 -5.26 0.94 -9.94
CA GLU A 123 -4.83 -0.26 -10.66
C GLU A 123 -3.37 -0.13 -11.08
N LYS A 124 -2.61 -1.19 -10.88
CA LYS A 124 -1.22 -1.33 -11.31
C LYS A 124 -1.16 -2.31 -12.46
N ILE A 125 -0.67 -1.86 -13.60
CA ILE A 125 -0.34 -2.71 -14.74
C ILE A 125 1.14 -3.03 -14.62
N LEU A 126 1.46 -4.32 -14.52
CA LEU A 126 2.83 -4.81 -14.40
C LEU A 126 3.42 -5.11 -15.78
N GLU A 127 4.74 -4.97 -15.92
CA GLU A 127 5.43 -5.44 -17.11
C GLU A 127 5.34 -6.96 -17.25
N ASN A 128 5.40 -7.48 -18.48
CA ASN A 128 5.47 -8.92 -18.73
C ASN A 128 6.90 -9.45 -18.53
N SER A 129 7.45 -9.24 -17.34
CA SER A 129 8.78 -9.70 -16.95
C SER A 129 8.72 -10.39 -15.57
N PRO A 130 9.65 -11.32 -15.28
CA PRO A 130 9.71 -12.00 -13.99
C PRO A 130 9.95 -11.08 -12.79
N LEU A 131 10.26 -9.81 -13.01
CA LEU A 131 10.59 -8.84 -11.96
C LEU A 131 9.36 -8.13 -11.38
N ASP A 132 8.15 -8.36 -11.92
CA ASP A 132 6.89 -7.77 -11.45
C ASP A 132 6.96 -6.23 -11.26
N ARG A 133 7.71 -5.55 -12.13
CA ARG A 133 7.82 -4.08 -12.05
C ARG A 133 6.55 -3.42 -12.56
N ILE A 134 6.19 -2.30 -11.95
CA ILE A 134 5.03 -1.51 -12.36
C ILE A 134 5.35 -0.83 -13.69
N GLN A 135 4.53 -1.06 -14.71
CA GLN A 135 4.62 -0.33 -15.98
C GLN A 135 3.71 0.89 -15.97
N GLN A 136 2.50 0.75 -15.42
CA GLN A 136 1.53 1.84 -15.30
C GLN A 136 0.80 1.77 -13.97
N GLN A 137 0.43 2.94 -13.46
CA GLN A 137 -0.47 3.08 -12.33
C GLN A 137 -1.61 4.03 -12.70
N ILE A 138 -2.84 3.54 -12.55
CA ILE A 138 -4.06 4.29 -12.83
C ILE A 138 -4.73 4.60 -11.50
N GLN A 139 -5.04 5.89 -11.26
CA GLN A 139 -5.70 6.32 -10.04
C GLN A 139 -7.21 6.00 -10.05
N VAL A 140 -7.82 6.11 -8.88
CA VAL A 140 -9.28 5.99 -8.68
C VAL A 140 -10.00 7.08 -9.47
N GLY A 141 -11.15 6.76 -10.05
CA GLY A 141 -12.02 7.68 -10.78
C GLY A 141 -11.98 7.48 -12.30
N ASN A 142 -13.09 7.78 -12.97
CA ASN A 142 -13.23 7.58 -14.41
C ASN A 142 -12.29 8.48 -15.22
N ASP A 143 -12.15 9.74 -14.80
CA ASP A 143 -11.30 10.74 -15.47
C ASP A 143 -9.83 10.34 -15.55
N TRP A 144 -9.37 9.52 -14.59
CA TRP A 144 -7.99 9.04 -14.51
C TRP A 144 -7.74 7.77 -15.34
N SER A 145 -8.80 7.12 -15.83
CA SER A 145 -8.67 5.83 -16.52
C SER A 145 -7.86 5.91 -17.83
N GLN A 146 -7.79 7.09 -18.45
CA GLN A 146 -6.98 7.36 -19.64
C GLN A 146 -5.71 8.19 -19.35
N LYS A 147 -5.43 8.44 -18.06
CA LYS A 147 -4.29 9.22 -17.60
C LYS A 147 -3.41 8.42 -16.62
N PRO A 148 -2.81 7.30 -17.05
CA PRO A 148 -1.94 6.52 -16.18
C PRO A 148 -0.64 7.28 -15.91
N VAL A 149 -0.12 7.16 -14.69
CA VAL A 149 1.30 7.34 -14.42
C VAL A 149 2.04 6.21 -15.11
N LYS A 150 3.07 6.51 -15.89
CA LYS A 150 3.89 5.51 -16.60
C LYS A 150 5.28 5.44 -16.01
N PHE A 151 5.81 4.23 -15.96
CA PHE A 151 7.14 3.92 -15.44
C PHE A 151 7.94 3.22 -16.53
N ASP A 152 9.07 3.81 -16.90
CA ASP A 152 10.02 3.23 -17.84
C ASP A 152 11.35 2.95 -17.12
N TYR A 153 11.96 1.82 -17.44
CA TYR A 153 13.18 1.32 -16.80
C TYR A 153 14.25 1.05 -17.84
N ASP A 154 15.28 1.88 -17.85
CA ASP A 154 16.39 1.85 -18.79
C ASP A 154 17.73 1.92 -18.07
N ALA A 155 18.80 1.98 -18.85
CA ALA A 155 20.12 2.39 -18.39
C ALA A 155 20.54 3.68 -19.09
N ASN A 156 21.41 4.47 -18.45
CA ASN A 156 21.89 5.72 -19.05
C ASN A 156 22.70 5.47 -20.34
N ILE A 157 22.73 6.46 -21.22
CA ILE A 157 23.66 6.48 -22.35
C ILE A 157 24.94 7.26 -22.00
N ALA A 158 26.02 7.02 -22.76
CA ALA A 158 27.27 7.75 -22.59
C ALA A 158 27.05 9.27 -22.73
N GLY A 159 27.58 10.05 -21.77
CA GLY A 159 27.50 11.51 -21.79
C GLY A 159 26.21 12.10 -21.23
N GLU A 160 25.20 11.29 -20.92
CA GLU A 160 23.88 11.77 -20.46
C GLU A 160 23.91 12.39 -19.05
N VAL A 161 24.78 11.88 -18.19
CA VAL A 161 24.90 12.26 -16.78
C VAL A 161 26.35 12.65 -16.47
N ILE A 162 26.53 13.84 -15.90
CA ILE A 162 27.85 14.31 -15.45
C ILE A 162 28.23 13.55 -14.17
N ARG A 163 29.50 13.14 -14.09
CA ARG A 163 30.03 12.46 -12.91
C ARG A 163 30.77 13.46 -12.04
N PHE A 164 30.15 13.80 -10.92
CA PHE A 164 30.82 14.53 -9.86
C PHE A 164 31.47 13.57 -8.86
N THR A 165 32.67 13.89 -8.41
CA THR A 165 33.35 13.20 -7.30
C THR A 165 33.67 14.20 -6.21
N THR A 166 33.86 13.71 -4.99
CA THR A 166 34.38 14.54 -3.91
C THR A 166 35.73 14.03 -3.44
N THR A 167 36.56 14.95 -2.96
CA THR A 167 37.73 14.63 -2.16
C THR A 167 37.55 15.24 -0.76
N THR A 168 37.56 14.41 0.27
CA THR A 168 37.45 14.80 1.67
C THR A 168 38.82 14.83 2.32
N THR A 169 39.19 15.98 2.87
CA THR A 169 40.43 16.19 3.62
C THR A 169 40.11 16.55 5.07
N TRP A 170 41.06 16.30 5.97
CA TRP A 170 40.96 16.72 7.37
C TRP A 170 41.70 18.04 7.56
N VAL A 171 40.97 19.11 7.89
CA VAL A 171 41.52 20.46 8.06
C VAL A 171 40.88 21.09 9.30
N ASN A 172 41.69 21.69 10.18
CA ASN A 172 41.22 22.39 11.39
C ASN A 172 40.24 21.57 12.27
N ASN A 173 40.56 20.29 12.51
CA ASN A 173 39.73 19.35 13.28
C ASN A 173 38.31 19.14 12.72
N ALA A 174 38.10 19.36 11.42
CA ALA A 174 36.87 19.09 10.72
C ALA A 174 37.12 18.44 9.34
N THR A 175 36.13 17.72 8.83
CA THR A 175 36.14 17.25 7.43
C THR A 175 35.80 18.39 6.49
N LYS A 176 36.60 18.57 5.45
CA LYS A 176 36.32 19.48 4.33
C LYS A 176 36.21 18.66 3.04
N SER A 177 35.06 18.69 2.39
CA SER A 177 34.83 18.00 1.10
C SER A 177 34.78 19.02 -0.04
N GLU A 178 35.51 18.75 -1.12
CA GLU A 178 35.50 19.56 -2.34
C GLU A 178 34.94 18.74 -3.51
N ILE A 179 34.04 19.34 -4.30
CA ILE A 179 33.40 18.69 -5.45
C ILE A 179 34.20 18.99 -6.71
N SER A 180 34.45 17.96 -7.52
CA SER A 180 35.07 18.09 -8.84
C SER A 180 34.23 17.42 -9.94
N ASN A 181 34.29 17.98 -11.15
CA ASN A 181 33.73 17.33 -12.33
C ASN A 181 34.75 16.31 -12.86
N SER A 182 34.37 15.05 -12.90
CA SER A 182 35.22 13.91 -13.30
C SER A 182 34.77 13.29 -14.64
N GLY A 183 34.22 14.14 -15.53
CA GLY A 183 33.68 13.75 -16.83
C GLY A 183 32.21 13.34 -16.76
N SER A 184 31.82 12.38 -17.59
CA SER A 184 30.47 11.84 -17.62
C SER A 184 30.48 10.33 -17.37
N TYR A 185 29.32 9.81 -16.97
CA TYR A 185 29.12 8.36 -16.93
C TYR A 185 29.09 7.79 -18.34
N GLY A 186 29.71 6.62 -18.51
CA GLY A 186 29.63 5.82 -19.74
C GLY A 186 28.26 5.14 -19.88
N THR A 187 28.03 4.50 -21.02
CA THR A 187 26.79 3.75 -21.29
C THR A 187 26.56 2.66 -20.25
N ALA A 188 25.31 2.53 -19.79
CA ALA A 188 24.82 1.51 -18.88
C ALA A 188 25.55 1.42 -17.52
N GLN A 189 26.05 2.56 -17.01
CA GLN A 189 26.67 2.63 -15.68
C GLN A 189 25.68 3.01 -14.57
N LEU A 190 24.55 3.59 -14.93
CA LEU A 190 23.48 4.04 -14.05
C LEU A 190 22.15 3.43 -14.51
N TYR A 191 21.34 3.01 -13.53
CA TYR A 191 19.93 2.74 -13.75
C TYR A 191 19.20 4.04 -14.02
N LYS A 192 18.34 4.07 -15.04
CA LYS A 192 17.54 5.21 -15.45
C LYS A 192 16.07 4.86 -15.30
N ASN A 193 15.38 5.51 -14.37
CA ASN A 193 13.95 5.31 -14.16
C ASN A 193 13.22 6.58 -14.59
N THR A 194 12.33 6.47 -15.56
CA THR A 194 11.49 7.59 -16.01
C THR A 194 10.08 7.41 -15.45
N VAL A 195 9.57 8.44 -14.80
CA VAL A 195 8.17 8.54 -14.39
C VAL A 195 7.51 9.63 -15.22
N THR A 196 6.48 9.25 -15.97
CA THR A 196 5.59 10.21 -16.64
C THR A 196 4.32 10.32 -15.81
N ASP A 197 4.02 11.51 -15.27
CA ASP A 197 2.80 11.74 -14.50
C ASP A 197 1.55 11.78 -15.39
N GLU A 198 0.39 11.89 -14.74
CA GLU A 198 -0.92 11.87 -15.39
C GLU A 198 -1.16 13.02 -16.38
N ASP A 199 -0.40 14.11 -16.25
CA ASP A 199 -0.41 15.27 -17.14
C ASP A 199 0.68 15.20 -18.22
N GLY A 200 1.51 14.15 -18.22
CA GLY A 200 2.56 13.92 -19.21
C GLY A 200 3.92 14.51 -18.85
N ASN A 201 4.10 15.09 -17.66
CA ASN A 201 5.39 15.63 -17.25
C ASN A 201 6.33 14.49 -16.85
N LYS A 202 7.58 14.57 -17.31
CA LYS A 202 8.58 13.53 -17.10
C LYS A 202 9.56 13.88 -16.00
N THR A 203 9.81 12.93 -15.12
CA THR A 203 10.86 12.97 -14.11
C THR A 203 11.74 11.75 -14.30
N ILE A 204 13.04 11.96 -14.48
CA ILE A 204 14.02 10.90 -14.73
C ILE A 204 14.96 10.84 -13.53
N GLU A 205 15.02 9.68 -12.89
CA GLU A 205 15.92 9.40 -11.77
C GLU A 205 17.04 8.48 -12.23
N PHE A 206 18.29 8.86 -11.98
CA PHE A 206 19.46 8.06 -12.25
C PHE A 206 20.07 7.52 -10.95
N LYS A 207 20.30 6.21 -10.86
CA LYS A 207 20.92 5.57 -9.69
C LYS A 207 22.16 4.77 -10.05
N ASN A 208 23.15 4.76 -9.18
CA ASN A 208 24.31 3.88 -9.33
C ASN A 208 23.98 2.44 -8.88
N GLY A 209 24.93 1.51 -9.09
CA GLY A 209 24.79 0.11 -8.69
C GLY A 209 24.61 -0.14 -7.18
N GLN A 210 24.82 0.89 -6.34
CA GLN A 210 24.60 0.82 -4.89
C GLN A 210 23.21 1.36 -4.48
N GLY A 211 22.37 1.75 -5.45
CA GLY A 211 21.03 2.32 -5.19
C GLY A 211 21.03 3.79 -4.79
N GLN A 212 22.17 4.48 -4.86
CA GLN A 212 22.26 5.91 -4.56
C GLN A 212 21.78 6.73 -5.77
N THR A 213 20.89 7.68 -5.54
CA THR A 213 20.42 8.61 -6.58
C THR A 213 21.52 9.59 -6.94
N ILE A 214 21.95 9.62 -8.19
CA ILE A 214 23.03 10.49 -8.71
C ILE A 214 22.47 11.78 -9.32
N LEU A 215 21.34 11.67 -10.02
CA LEU A 215 20.68 12.78 -10.69
C LEU A 215 19.17 12.58 -10.64
N VAL A 216 18.44 13.64 -10.31
CA VAL A 216 17.01 13.77 -10.63
C VAL A 216 16.88 14.86 -11.68
N ARG A 217 16.35 14.50 -12.83
CA ARG A 217 16.10 15.38 -13.98
C ARG A 217 14.61 15.58 -14.14
N LYS A 218 14.12 16.81 -13.99
CA LYS A 218 12.75 17.19 -14.32
C LYS A 218 12.73 17.76 -15.74
N MET A 219 12.01 17.13 -16.65
CA MET A 219 11.84 17.68 -18.00
C MET A 219 10.90 18.89 -17.91
N LEU A 220 11.35 20.04 -18.40
CA LEU A 220 10.55 21.27 -18.48
C LEU A 220 9.76 21.32 -19.79
N ASP A 221 10.34 20.75 -20.86
CA ASP A 221 9.69 20.47 -22.13
C ASP A 221 10.37 19.24 -22.79
N GLY A 222 10.24 19.07 -24.11
CA GLY A 222 10.85 17.94 -24.83
C GLY A 222 12.38 17.95 -24.92
N THR A 223 13.04 19.08 -24.64
CA THR A 223 14.50 19.27 -24.80
C THR A 223 15.16 19.92 -23.58
N GLN A 224 14.46 20.79 -22.87
CA GLN A 224 14.93 21.48 -21.67
C GLN A 224 14.62 20.69 -20.42
N SER A 225 15.55 20.73 -19.46
CA SER A 225 15.40 20.02 -18.19
C SER A 225 16.08 20.77 -17.04
N ALA A 226 15.57 20.55 -15.83
CA ALA A 226 16.16 21.00 -14.58
C ALA A 226 16.81 19.79 -13.87
N ASP A 227 18.12 19.86 -13.69
CA ASP A 227 18.93 18.79 -13.11
C ASP A 227 19.31 19.08 -11.66
N THR A 228 19.02 18.13 -10.77
CA THR A 228 19.50 18.13 -9.39
C THR A 228 20.46 16.96 -9.19
N TYR A 229 21.75 17.27 -9.09
CA TYR A 229 22.79 16.28 -8.81
C TYR A 229 22.93 16.02 -7.33
N TYR A 230 23.18 14.76 -6.99
CA TYR A 230 23.51 14.32 -5.65
C TYR A 230 24.89 13.66 -5.70
N VAL A 231 25.80 14.21 -4.91
CA VAL A 231 27.20 13.78 -4.88
C VAL A 231 27.44 13.13 -3.54
N TYR A 232 28.09 11.97 -3.55
CA TYR A 232 28.39 11.23 -2.33
C TYR A 232 29.90 11.21 -2.12
N ASN A 233 30.31 11.39 -0.87
CA ASN A 233 31.72 11.29 -0.50
C ASN A 233 32.20 9.85 -0.34
N GLU A 234 33.49 9.69 -0.02
CA GLU A 234 34.15 8.38 0.13
C GLU A 234 33.51 7.55 1.25
N TYR A 235 32.84 8.20 2.19
CA TYR A 235 32.11 7.61 3.31
C TYR A 235 30.62 7.39 3.01
N LYS A 236 30.20 7.53 1.74
CA LYS A 236 28.82 7.38 1.26
C LYS A 236 27.83 8.39 1.87
N LYS A 237 28.33 9.50 2.41
CA LYS A 237 27.48 10.60 2.88
C LYS A 237 27.18 11.54 1.72
N LYS A 238 25.93 11.99 1.68
CA LYS A 238 25.38 12.95 0.71
C LYS A 238 25.77 14.38 1.07
#